data_AF-A0A6N2DUH5-F1
#
_entry.id   AF-A0A6N2DUH5-F1
#
_cell.length_a   1.000
_cell.length_b   1.000
_cell.length_c   1.000
_cell.angle_alpha   90.00
_cell.angle_beta   90.00
_cell.angle_gamma   90.00
#
_symmetry.space_group_name_H-M   'P 1'
#
loop_
_entity.id
_entity.type
_entity.pdbx_description
1 polymer ?
#
loop_
_entity_poly.entity_id
_entity_poly.type
_entity_poly.pdbx_seq_one_letter_code
_entity_poly.pdbx_strand_id
1 'polypeptide(L)' 'MDIRSVSPSDGPPPPHVISCDDCAMQCTSQCDDCVVTFFVRRDEEQEPLVLDRGEEQVVRLLARAGLIPELQYRLAG' A
#
# COMPACT_ATOMS: atom_id res chain seq x y z
N MET A 1 5.87 -0.59 31.65
CA MET A 1 5.02 -0.41 30.45
C MET A 1 5.53 -1.41 29.43
N ASP A 2 4.93 -2.60 29.45
CA ASP A 2 5.35 -3.76 28.65
C ASP A 2 4.67 -3.72 27.29
N ILE A 3 5.47 -3.57 26.23
CA ILE A 3 5.02 -3.30 24.86
C ILE A 3 4.86 -4.58 24.02
N ARG A 4 5.00 -5.78 24.61
CA ARG A 4 5.05 -7.03 23.82
C ARG A 4 4.40 -8.20 24.53
N SER A 5 3.08 -8.23 24.46
CA SER A 5 2.32 -9.48 24.44
C SER A 5 1.56 -9.52 23.11
N VAL A 6 2.28 -9.88 22.04
CA VAL A 6 1.64 -10.24 20.76
C VAL A 6 0.93 -11.57 21.00
N SER A 7 -0.40 -11.55 20.91
CA SER A 7 -1.23 -12.73 21.11
C SER A 7 -1.13 -13.63 19.88
N PRO A 8 -1.30 -14.97 20.01
CA PRO A 8 -1.29 -15.88 18.86
C PRO A 8 -2.43 -15.64 17.86
N SER A 9 -3.41 -14.81 18.21
CA SER A 9 -4.44 -14.26 17.32
C SER A 9 -3.97 -13.07 16.46
N ASP A 10 -2.80 -12.50 16.72
CA ASP A 10 -2.20 -11.38 15.97
C ASP A 10 -1.43 -11.84 14.73
N GLY A 11 -1.66 -13.10 14.29
CA GLY A 11 -1.21 -13.54 12.98
C GLY A 11 -1.77 -12.61 11.90
N PRO A 12 -1.02 -12.32 10.82
CA PRO A 12 -1.53 -11.47 9.76
C PRO A 12 -2.84 -12.09 9.24
N PRO A 13 -3.94 -11.34 9.17
CA PRO A 13 -5.17 -11.84 8.60
C PRO A 13 -4.90 -12.34 7.17
N PRO A 14 -5.70 -13.27 6.66
CA PRO A 14 -5.61 -13.64 5.25
C PRO A 14 -5.67 -12.36 4.40
N PRO A 15 -4.88 -12.29 3.31
CA PRO A 15 -4.85 -11.09 2.48
C PRO A 15 -6.27 -10.77 2.01
N HIS A 16 -6.71 -9.55 2.30
CA HIS A 16 -7.96 -9.05 1.77
C HIS A 16 -7.77 -8.81 0.26
N VAL A 17 -8.25 -9.75 -0.55
CA VAL A 17 -8.22 -9.64 -2.00
C VAL A 17 -9.41 -8.81 -2.46
N ILE A 18 -9.14 -7.75 -3.20
CA ILE A 18 -10.17 -6.94 -3.86
C ILE A 18 -10.06 -7.21 -5.36
N SER A 19 -11.14 -7.72 -5.96
CA SER A 19 -11.23 -8.06 -7.39
C SER A 19 -12.23 -7.13 -8.07
N CYS A 20 -11.77 -6.36 -9.06
CA CYS A 20 -12.67 -5.55 -9.88
C CYS A 20 -13.55 -6.40 -10.79
N ASP A 21 -13.10 -7.60 -11.15
CA ASP A 21 -13.86 -8.52 -12.01
C ASP A 21 -15.06 -9.13 -11.28
N ASP A 22 -14.99 -9.24 -9.95
CA ASP A 22 -16.08 -9.75 -9.10
C ASP A 22 -16.91 -8.62 -8.45
N CYS A 23 -16.64 -7.36 -8.81
CA CYS A 23 -17.31 -6.20 -8.18
C CYS A 23 -18.70 -5.97 -8.79
N ALA A 24 -19.76 -6.07 -7.96
CA ALA A 24 -21.14 -5.83 -8.41
C ALA A 24 -21.41 -4.39 -8.90
N MET A 25 -20.54 -3.44 -8.55
CA MET A 25 -20.62 -2.03 -8.96
C MET A 25 -19.67 -1.71 -10.14
N GLN A 26 -19.10 -2.72 -10.80
CA GLN A 26 -18.17 -2.50 -11.92
C GLN A 26 -18.88 -1.72 -13.05
N CYS A 27 -18.15 -0.77 -13.65
CA CYS A 27 -18.62 0.04 -14.79
C CYS A 27 -19.80 0.97 -14.47
N THR A 28 -20.03 1.31 -13.21
CA THR A 28 -20.97 2.36 -12.80
C THR A 28 -20.23 3.61 -12.33
N SER A 29 -20.96 4.68 -12.01
CA SER A 29 -20.36 5.91 -11.46
C SER A 29 -19.69 5.72 -10.10
N GLN A 30 -19.88 4.57 -9.44
CA GLN A 30 -19.13 4.23 -8.22
C GLN A 30 -17.65 3.96 -8.52
N CYS A 31 -17.30 3.57 -9.75
CA CYS A 31 -15.91 3.40 -10.15
C CYS A 31 -15.15 4.74 -10.22
N ASP A 32 -15.84 5.86 -10.39
CA ASP A 32 -15.21 7.18 -10.53
C ASP A 32 -14.57 7.68 -9.21
N ASP A 33 -15.04 7.16 -8.07
CA ASP A 33 -14.52 7.45 -6.73
C ASP A 33 -13.93 6.20 -6.04
N CYS A 34 -13.77 5.10 -6.78
CA CYS A 34 -13.22 3.87 -6.23
C CYS A 34 -11.69 3.95 -6.19
N VAL A 35 -11.09 3.81 -4.99
CA VAL A 35 -9.62 3.80 -4.83
C VAL A 35 -8.92 2.76 -5.72
N VAL A 36 -9.59 1.64 -6.01
CA VAL A 36 -9.04 0.56 -6.84
C VAL A 36 -8.94 0.97 -8.31
N THR A 37 -9.84 1.84 -8.78
CA THR A 37 -9.75 2.42 -10.14
C THR A 37 -8.42 3.13 -10.31
N PHE A 38 -7.96 3.90 -9.32
CA PHE A 38 -6.68 4.62 -9.38
C PHE A 38 -5.46 3.69 -9.35
N PHE A 39 -5.57 2.51 -8.75
CA PHE A 39 -4.50 1.52 -8.74
C PHE A 39 -4.42 0.69 -10.03
N VAL A 40 -5.58 0.34 -10.61
CA VAL A 40 -5.67 -0.57 -11.77
C VAL A 40 -5.66 0.20 -13.08
N ARG A 41 -6.32 1.36 -13.15
CA ARG A 41 -6.20 2.30 -14.27
C ARG A 41 -4.94 3.11 -14.05
N ARG A 42 -3.81 2.51 -14.44
CA ARG A 42 -2.60 3.28 -14.66
C ARG A 42 -2.83 4.08 -15.93
N ASP A 43 -3.28 5.31 -15.79
CA ASP A 43 -3.21 6.24 -16.92
C ASP A 43 -1.74 6.28 -17.35
N GLU A 44 -1.50 6.18 -18.66
CA GLU A 44 -0.15 6.11 -19.25
C GLU A 44 0.74 7.32 -18.87
N GLU A 45 0.12 8.34 -18.28
CA GLU A 45 0.68 9.62 -17.84
C GLU A 45 1.17 9.63 -16.38
N GLN A 46 1.03 8.54 -15.61
CA GLN A 46 1.50 8.53 -14.22
C GLN A 46 3.03 8.43 -14.16
N GLU A 47 3.67 9.60 -14.02
CA GLU A 47 5.11 9.73 -13.79
C GLU A 47 5.52 8.96 -12.51
N PRO A 48 6.49 8.05 -12.59
CA PRO A 48 7.00 7.39 -11.39
C PRO A 48 7.60 8.41 -10.42
N LEU A 49 7.36 8.22 -9.12
CA LEU A 49 8.09 8.97 -8.09
C LEU A 49 9.56 8.54 -8.13
N VAL A 50 10.41 9.38 -8.72
CA VAL A 50 11.85 9.21 -8.71
C VAL A 50 12.41 9.98 -7.52
N LEU A 51 13.10 9.27 -6.62
CA LEU A 51 13.85 9.88 -5.54
C LEU A 51 15.32 9.98 -5.93
N ASP A 52 15.92 11.14 -5.70
CA ASP A 52 17.37 11.24 -5.72
C ASP A 52 18.00 10.56 -4.49
N ARG A 53 19.33 10.46 -4.50
CA ARG A 53 20.08 9.78 -3.43
C ARG A 53 19.90 10.45 -2.06
N GLY A 54 19.82 11.78 -2.01
CA GLY A 54 19.62 12.53 -0.78
C GLY A 54 18.21 12.30 -0.22
N GLU A 55 17.21 12.37 -1.09
CA GLU A 55 15.80 12.12 -0.76
C GLU A 55 15.59 10.70 -0.25
N GLU A 56 16.15 9.69 -0.94
CA GLU A 56 16.13 8.30 -0.50
C GLU A 56 16.71 8.16 0.93
N GLN A 57 17.83 8.83 1.19
CA GLN A 57 18.49 8.76 2.48
C GLN A 57 17.66 9.40 3.60
N VAL A 58 16.93 10.48 3.31
CA VAL A 58 15.97 11.10 4.24
C VAL A 58 14.81 10.17 4.53
N VAL A 59 14.19 9.58 3.51
CA VAL A 59 13.10 8.61 3.69
C VAL A 59 13.56 7.45 4.58
N ARG A 60 14.76 6.90 4.34
CA ARG A 60 15.33 5.85 5.20
C ARG A 60 15.63 6.31 6.62
N LEU A 61 16.02 7.57 6.83
CA LEU A 61 16.23 8.13 8.17
C LEU A 61 14.90 8.22 8.93
N LEU A 62 13.86 8.75 8.29
CA LEU A 62 12.53 8.89 8.88
C LEU A 62 11.94 7.53 9.24
N ALA A 63 12.09 6.53 8.37
CA ALA A 63 11.61 5.17 8.62
C ALA A 63 12.30 4.55 9.84
N ARG A 64 13.63 4.65 9.92
CA ARG A 64 14.41 4.16 11.08
C ARG A 64 14.07 4.88 12.38
N ALA A 65 13.67 6.14 12.30
CA ALA A 65 13.19 6.91 13.45
C ALA A 65 11.73 6.59 13.84
N GLY A 66 11.04 5.75 13.07
CA GLY A 66 9.63 5.42 13.29
C GLY A 66 8.65 6.54 12.91
N LEU A 67 9.09 7.53 12.14
CA LEU A 67 8.27 8.68 11.71
C LEU A 67 7.45 8.39 10.46
N ILE A 68 7.85 7.38 9.68
CA ILE A 68 7.10 6.87 8.53
C ILE A 68 7.17 5.34 8.49
N PRO A 69 6.23 4.66 7.82
CA PRO A 69 6.33 3.22 7.58
C PRO A 69 7.55 2.87 6.71
N GLU A 70 8.15 1.71 6.95
CA GLU A 70 9.10 1.11 6.00
C GLU A 70 8.38 0.65 4.73
N LEU A 71 9.12 0.42 3.64
CA LEU A 71 8.57 -0.13 2.41
C LEU A 71 8.00 -1.53 2.69
N GLN A 72 6.67 -1.63 2.75
CA GLN A 72 5.97 -2.87 3.05
C GLN A 72 5.77 -3.76 1.82
N TYR A 73 6.07 -3.24 0.63
CA TYR A 73 5.96 -3.99 -0.61
C TYR A 73 7.00 -5.13 -0.62
N ARG A 74 6.49 -6.36 -0.64
CA ARG A 74 7.28 -7.57 -0.89
C ARG A 74 6.74 -8.16 -2.18
N LEU A 75 7.61 -8.33 -3.18
CA LEU A 75 7.25 -9.10 -4.38
C LEU A 75 6.76 -10.48 -3.90
N ALA A 76 5.51 -10.82 -4.23
CA ALA A 76 5.03 -12.18 -4.09
C ALA A 76 5.86 -13.03 -5.06
N GLY A 77 6.67 -13.93 -4.52
CA GLY A 77 7.45 -14.90 -5.30
C GLY A 77 6.59 -16.02 -5.84
#